data_AF-A0A182NXG9-F1
#
_entry.id   AF-A0A182NXG9-F1
#
_cell.length_a   1.000
_cell.length_b   1.000
_cell.length_c   1.000
_cell.angle_alpha   90.00
_cell.angle_beta   90.00
_cell.angle_gamma   90.00
#
_symmetry.space_group_name_H-M   'P 1'
#
loop_
_entity.id
_entity.type
_entity.pdbx_description
1 polymer ?
#
loop_
_entity_poly.entity_id
_entity_poly.type
_entity_poly.pdbx_seq_one_letter_code
_entity_poly.pdbx_strand_id
1 'polypeptide(L)'
;MTPKNLIILLGLCAICLILLEPCYGSFKHVFHLMHNLRKIYPQSITSDSYVADMSKLIRQHLHGTLVEKAYSIPETHKVFENCIADMVAQAQEHEKTFFGQYFCKTSSYKCRNQAKAIFSKNLKTVAQNVQKCWKVKVMQ
;
A
#
# COMPACT_ATOMS: atom_id res chain seq x y z
N MET A 1 11.92 35.51 34.12
CA MET A 1 11.90 35.28 32.66
C MET A 1 12.27 36.60 31.99
N THR A 2 13.38 36.68 31.25
CA THR A 2 13.84 37.94 30.65
C THR A 2 13.11 38.21 29.33
N PRO A 3 12.92 39.47 28.93
CA PRO A 3 12.18 39.83 27.71
C PRO A 3 12.79 39.21 26.43
N LYS A 4 14.12 38.97 26.41
CA LYS A 4 14.80 38.20 25.36
C LYS A 4 14.29 36.76 25.21
N ASN A 5 14.02 36.08 26.32
CA ASN A 5 13.53 34.70 26.31
C ASN A 5 12.06 34.62 25.84
N LEU A 6 11.27 35.68 26.08
CA LEU A 6 9.89 35.77 25.60
C LEU A 6 9.83 35.92 24.07
N ILE A 7 10.71 36.73 23.49
CA ILE A 7 10.79 36.94 22.03
C ILE A 7 11.24 35.65 21.32
N ILE A 8 12.21 34.94 21.89
CA ILE A 8 12.66 33.64 21.35
C ILE A 8 11.52 32.61 21.41
N LEU A 9 10.78 32.56 22.50
CA LEU A 9 9.64 31.65 22.65
C LEU A 9 8.52 31.95 21.65
N LEU A 10 8.19 33.23 21.45
CA LEU A 10 7.20 33.68 20.46
C LEU A 10 7.64 33.38 19.03
N GLY A 11 8.93 33.55 18.71
CA GLY A 11 9.50 33.19 17.42
C GLY A 11 9.44 31.69 17.14
N LEU A 12 9.80 30.85 18.12
CA LEU A 12 9.68 29.39 18.03
C LEU A 12 8.23 28.93 17.88
N CYS A 13 7.29 29.55 18.60
CA CYS A 13 5.86 29.27 18.47
C CYS A 13 5.34 29.61 17.07
N ALA A 14 5.76 30.75 16.50
CA ALA A 14 5.38 31.15 15.14
C ALA A 14 5.95 30.19 14.08
N ILE A 15 7.18 29.72 14.25
CA ILE A 15 7.79 28.72 13.35
C ILE A 15 7.05 27.37 13.45
N CYS A 16 6.65 26.94 14.65
CA CYS A 16 5.83 25.74 14.82
C CYS A 16 4.45 25.87 14.14
N LEU A 17 3.84 27.06 14.16
CA LEU A 17 2.55 27.31 13.48
C LEU A 17 2.66 27.36 11.96
N ILE A 18 3.81 27.79 11.41
CA ILE A 18 4.07 27.81 9.95
C ILE A 18 4.46 26.42 9.44
N LEU A 19 5.16 25.61 10.26
CA LEU A 19 5.49 24.21 9.94
C LEU A 19 4.35 23.22 10.19
N LEU A 20 3.27 23.66 10.83
CA LEU A 20 1.97 22.98 10.81
C LEU A 20 1.28 23.26 9.46
N GLU A 21 1.98 23.01 8.35
CA GLU A 21 1.24 22.57 7.17
C GLU A 21 0.47 21.35 7.63
N PRO A 22 -0.87 21.39 7.55
CA PRO A 22 -1.60 20.29 8.09
C PRO A 22 -1.15 19.04 7.33
N CYS A 23 -0.70 18.05 8.08
CA CYS A 23 -0.55 16.68 7.59
C CYS A 23 -1.93 16.11 7.27
N TYR A 24 -2.72 16.80 6.45
CA TYR A 24 -3.75 16.22 5.60
C TYR A 24 -3.05 15.56 4.39
N GLY A 25 -1.96 14.81 4.65
CA GLY A 25 -1.48 13.81 3.71
C GLY A 25 -2.66 12.88 3.46
N SER A 26 -3.11 12.84 2.21
CA SER A 26 -4.46 12.46 1.83
C SER A 26 -4.94 11.13 2.44
N PHE A 27 -5.61 11.20 3.60
CA PHE A 27 -6.28 10.05 4.19
C PHE A 27 -7.30 9.45 3.21
N LYS A 28 -7.91 10.28 2.36
CA LYS A 28 -8.83 9.84 1.31
C LYS A 28 -8.20 8.82 0.34
N HIS A 29 -7.05 9.12 -0.23
CA HIS A 29 -6.29 8.20 -1.09
C HIS A 29 -5.90 6.91 -0.37
N VAL A 30 -5.50 6.99 0.90
CA VAL A 30 -5.19 5.80 1.70
C VAL A 30 -6.44 4.96 1.94
N PHE A 31 -7.54 5.55 2.40
CA PHE A 31 -8.81 4.85 2.60
C PHE A 31 -9.31 4.19 1.31
N HIS A 32 -9.18 4.90 0.18
CA HIS A 32 -9.56 4.38 -1.12
C HIS A 32 -8.72 3.19 -1.56
N LEU A 33 -7.39 3.28 -1.39
CA LEU A 33 -6.47 2.17 -1.62
C LEU A 33 -6.83 0.97 -0.73
N MET A 34 -7.03 1.20 0.56
CA MET A 34 -7.38 0.16 1.54
C MET A 34 -8.67 -0.56 1.18
N HIS A 35 -9.69 0.20 0.77
CA HIS A 35 -10.96 -0.35 0.32
C HIS A 35 -10.76 -1.29 -0.88
N ASN A 36 -9.91 -0.91 -1.84
CA ASN A 36 -9.67 -1.73 -3.02
C ASN A 36 -8.76 -2.94 -2.76
N LEU A 37 -7.76 -2.82 -1.89
CA LEU A 37 -6.92 -3.96 -1.50
C LEU A 37 -7.75 -5.10 -0.88
N ARG A 38 -8.85 -4.78 -0.17
CA ARG A 38 -9.79 -5.80 0.36
C ARG A 38 -10.41 -6.66 -0.73
N LYS A 39 -10.55 -6.16 -1.96
CA LYS A 39 -11.14 -6.89 -3.08
C LYS A 39 -10.21 -8.00 -3.61
N ILE A 40 -8.93 -7.97 -3.27
CA ILE A 40 -7.96 -9.01 -3.68
C ILE A 40 -8.16 -10.29 -2.88
N TYR A 41 -8.65 -10.19 -1.64
CA TYR A 41 -8.77 -11.34 -0.74
C TYR A 41 -9.84 -12.32 -1.24
N PRO A 42 -9.61 -13.64 -1.10
CA PRO A 42 -10.54 -14.63 -1.59
C PRO A 42 -11.79 -14.64 -0.71
N GLN A 43 -12.95 -14.68 -1.34
CA GLN A 43 -14.25 -14.64 -0.66
C GLN A 43 -14.71 -16.02 -0.15
N SER A 44 -14.15 -17.11 -0.69
CA SER A 44 -14.68 -18.46 -0.51
C SER A 44 -13.64 -19.54 -0.19
N ILE A 45 -12.43 -19.16 0.25
CA ILE A 45 -11.36 -20.11 0.55
C ILE A 45 -11.31 -20.41 2.06
N THR A 46 -11.24 -21.69 2.41
CA THR A 46 -11.40 -22.23 3.76
C THR A 46 -10.10 -22.61 4.47
N SER A 47 -8.95 -22.58 3.80
CA SER A 47 -7.66 -22.91 4.45
C SER A 47 -7.07 -21.69 5.14
N ASP A 48 -7.07 -21.69 6.47
CA ASP A 48 -6.50 -20.62 7.30
C ASP A 48 -5.03 -20.35 6.97
N SER A 49 -4.24 -21.40 6.74
CA SER A 49 -2.81 -21.27 6.40
C SER A 49 -2.58 -20.52 5.09
N TYR A 50 -3.39 -20.82 4.06
CA TYR A 50 -3.35 -20.14 2.77
C TYR A 50 -3.74 -18.67 2.92
N VAL A 51 -4.87 -18.42 3.59
CA VAL A 51 -5.39 -17.06 3.80
C VAL A 51 -4.40 -16.23 4.60
N ALA A 52 -3.76 -16.80 5.63
CA ALA A 52 -2.75 -16.13 6.42
C ALA A 52 -1.50 -15.77 5.60
N ASP A 53 -0.98 -16.70 4.80
CA ASP A 53 0.19 -16.47 3.95
C ASP A 53 -0.10 -15.42 2.86
N MET A 54 -1.24 -15.55 2.17
CA MET A 54 -1.68 -14.59 1.18
C MET A 54 -1.84 -13.20 1.79
N SER A 55 -2.53 -13.11 2.93
CA SER A 55 -2.74 -11.86 3.65
C SER A 55 -1.43 -11.20 4.05
N LYS A 56 -0.47 -11.99 4.54
CA LYS A 56 0.86 -11.52 4.89
C LYS A 56 1.58 -10.95 3.67
N LEU A 57 1.58 -11.65 2.54
CA LEU A 57 2.27 -11.22 1.32
C LEU A 57 1.64 -9.96 0.71
N ILE A 58 0.31 -9.85 0.70
CA ILE A 58 -0.40 -8.63 0.27
C ILE A 58 -0.06 -7.45 1.17
N ARG A 59 -0.07 -7.63 2.50
CA ARG A 59 0.31 -6.58 3.44
C ARG A 59 1.76 -6.13 3.24
N GLN A 60 2.67 -7.09 3.04
CA GLN A 60 4.09 -6.77 2.89
C GLN A 60 4.42 -6.06 1.58
N HIS A 61 3.78 -6.43 0.47
CA HIS A 61 4.20 -5.96 -0.86
C HIS A 61 3.26 -4.96 -1.52
N LEU A 62 1.97 -4.98 -1.20
CA LEU A 62 1.04 -3.96 -1.69
C LEU A 62 0.81 -2.89 -0.62
N HIS A 63 0.33 -3.27 0.56
CA HIS A 63 -0.02 -2.29 1.60
C HIS A 63 1.16 -1.42 2.01
N GLY A 64 2.26 -2.03 2.48
CA GLY A 64 3.43 -1.27 2.93
C GLY A 64 3.98 -0.33 1.86
N THR A 65 4.07 -0.81 0.61
CA THR A 65 4.68 -0.07 -0.50
C THR A 65 3.78 1.03 -1.08
N LEU A 66 2.46 0.82 -1.07
CA LEU A 66 1.50 1.72 -1.71
C LEU A 66 0.90 2.74 -0.74
N VAL A 67 0.75 2.39 0.54
CA VAL A 67 0.20 3.33 1.53
C VAL A 67 1.11 4.54 1.72
N GLU A 68 2.42 4.33 1.85
CA GLU A 68 3.41 5.42 1.93
C GLU A 68 3.28 6.37 0.73
N LYS A 69 3.14 5.81 -0.48
CA LYS A 69 2.97 6.60 -1.69
C LYS A 69 1.62 7.33 -1.71
N ALA A 70 0.55 6.70 -1.27
CA ALA A 70 -0.79 7.30 -1.20
C ALA A 70 -0.84 8.51 -0.26
N TYR A 71 -0.12 8.47 0.87
CA TYR A 71 0.03 9.62 1.77
C TYR A 71 0.74 10.80 1.12
N SER A 72 1.69 10.54 0.22
CA SER A 72 2.48 11.58 -0.47
C SER A 72 1.72 12.31 -1.59
N ILE A 73 0.48 11.93 -1.88
CA ILE A 73 -0.30 12.50 -2.98
C ILE A 73 -1.21 13.62 -2.44
N PRO A 74 -1.15 14.84 -3.02
CA PRO A 74 -2.03 15.94 -2.61
C PRO A 74 -3.50 15.62 -2.88
N GLU A 75 -4.41 15.95 -1.96
CA GLU A 75 -5.87 15.70 -2.11
C GLU A 75 -6.50 16.37 -3.33
N THR A 76 -5.88 17.45 -3.82
CA THR A 76 -6.31 18.19 -5.02
C THR A 76 -6.10 17.40 -6.30
N HIS A 77 -5.26 16.35 -6.28
CA HIS A 77 -5.04 15.49 -7.43
C HIS A 77 -6.12 14.42 -7.53
N LYS A 78 -6.78 14.38 -8.70
CA LYS A 78 -7.71 13.31 -9.02
C LYS A 78 -6.98 12.11 -9.63
N VAL A 79 -7.51 10.95 -9.26
CA VAL A 79 -7.46 9.66 -9.95
C VAL A 79 -6.29 8.74 -9.62
N PHE A 80 -6.68 7.59 -9.10
CA PHE A 80 -5.96 6.31 -9.16
C PHE A 80 -6.85 5.16 -9.62
N GLU A 81 -8.10 5.41 -10.03
CA GLU A 81 -9.11 4.36 -10.23
C GLU A 81 -8.65 3.28 -11.20
N ASN A 82 -8.19 3.66 -12.39
CA ASN A 82 -7.74 2.69 -13.39
C ASN A 82 -6.54 1.89 -12.88
N CYS A 83 -5.56 2.54 -12.26
CA CYS A 83 -4.36 1.86 -11.77
C CYS A 83 -4.62 1.00 -10.53
N ILE A 84 -5.58 1.39 -9.68
CA ILE A 84 -6.05 0.58 -8.56
C ILE A 84 -6.90 -0.60 -9.06
N ALA A 85 -7.74 -0.39 -10.08
CA ALA A 85 -8.50 -1.47 -10.69
C ALA A 85 -7.57 -2.49 -11.36
N ASP A 86 -6.59 -2.03 -12.14
CA ASP A 86 -5.57 -2.87 -12.78
C ASP A 86 -4.72 -3.61 -11.74
N MET A 87 -4.37 -2.95 -10.63
CA MET A 87 -3.70 -3.58 -9.50
C MET A 87 -4.53 -4.73 -8.92
N VAL A 88 -5.81 -4.49 -8.65
CA VAL A 88 -6.72 -5.51 -8.10
C VAL A 88 -6.83 -6.68 -9.07
N ALA A 89 -7.04 -6.40 -10.36
CA ALA A 89 -7.15 -7.43 -11.40
C ALA A 89 -5.86 -8.29 -11.50
N GLN A 90 -4.69 -7.66 -11.59
CA GLN A 90 -3.41 -8.38 -11.65
C GLN A 90 -3.15 -9.19 -10.38
N ALA A 91 -3.42 -8.61 -9.21
CA ALA A 91 -3.23 -9.31 -7.94
C ALA A 91 -4.17 -10.52 -7.81
N GLN A 92 -5.42 -10.41 -8.26
CA GLN A 92 -6.38 -11.53 -8.32
C GLN A 92 -5.96 -12.60 -9.33
N GLU A 93 -5.40 -12.23 -10.48
CA GLU A 93 -4.86 -13.19 -11.45
C GLU A 93 -3.68 -13.98 -10.87
N HIS A 94 -2.77 -13.27 -10.20
CA HIS A 94 -1.64 -13.89 -9.51
C HIS A 94 -2.09 -14.74 -8.31
N GLU A 95 -3.17 -14.36 -7.63
CA GLU A 95 -3.79 -15.15 -6.56
C GLU A 95 -4.28 -16.49 -7.07
N LYS A 96 -4.96 -16.55 -8.23
CA LYS A 96 -5.41 -17.82 -8.83
C LYS A 96 -4.24 -18.76 -9.12
N THR A 97 -3.15 -18.20 -9.64
CA THR A 97 -1.91 -18.96 -9.89
C THR A 97 -1.28 -19.43 -8.58
N PHE A 98 -1.23 -18.54 -7.58
CA PHE A 98 -0.72 -18.85 -6.25
C PHE A 98 -1.53 -19.97 -5.59
N PHE A 99 -2.86 -19.92 -5.63
CA PHE A 99 -3.75 -20.96 -5.11
C PHE A 99 -3.41 -22.33 -5.71
N GLY A 100 -3.37 -22.45 -7.04
CA GLY A 100 -3.04 -23.71 -7.72
C GLY A 100 -1.65 -24.24 -7.35
N GLN A 101 -0.68 -23.35 -7.19
CA GLN A 101 0.68 -23.70 -6.76
C GLN A 101 0.83 -23.90 -5.26
N TYR A 102 -0.10 -23.43 -4.43
CA TYR A 102 -0.02 -23.58 -2.97
C TYR A 102 -0.54 -24.95 -2.55
N PHE A 103 -1.62 -25.40 -3.20
CA PHE A 103 -2.22 -26.72 -3.01
C PHE A 103 -1.63 -27.76 -3.96
N CYS A 104 -0.30 -27.84 -4.00
CA CYS A 104 0.42 -28.84 -4.79
C CYS A 104 -0.11 -30.24 -4.50
N LYS A 105 -0.15 -31.10 -5.54
CA LYS A 105 -0.59 -32.50 -5.42
C LYS A 105 0.12 -33.28 -4.30
N THR A 106 1.36 -32.91 -3.99
CA THR A 106 2.08 -33.39 -2.82
C THR A 106 2.31 -32.22 -1.86
N SER A 107 1.95 -32.39 -0.59
CA SER A 107 2.00 -31.36 0.46
C SER A 107 3.43 -31.00 0.91
N SER A 108 4.36 -30.83 -0.04
CA SER A 108 5.75 -30.49 0.27
C SER A 108 5.87 -29.03 0.69
N TYR A 109 6.53 -28.81 1.83
CA TYR A 109 6.89 -27.48 2.33
C TYR A 109 7.62 -26.64 1.25
N LYS A 110 8.48 -27.30 0.46
CA LYS A 110 9.20 -26.69 -0.66
C LYS A 110 8.27 -26.06 -1.69
N CYS A 111 7.20 -26.77 -2.07
CA CYS A 111 6.28 -26.30 -3.09
C CYS A 111 5.48 -25.06 -2.61
N ARG A 112 4.99 -25.08 -1.36
CA ARG A 112 4.34 -23.90 -0.76
C ARG A 112 5.27 -22.69 -0.72
N ASN A 113 6.54 -22.88 -0.36
CA ASN A 113 7.50 -21.78 -0.32
C ASN A 113 7.85 -21.23 -1.70
N GLN A 114 7.93 -22.09 -2.72
CA GLN A 114 8.09 -21.65 -4.10
C GLN A 114 6.89 -20.81 -4.57
N ALA A 115 5.67 -21.27 -4.30
CA ALA A 115 4.45 -20.53 -4.58
C ALA A 115 4.46 -19.14 -3.91
N LYS A 116 4.84 -19.08 -2.62
CA LYS A 116 4.97 -17.81 -1.88
C LYS A 116 6.00 -16.89 -2.50
N ALA A 117 7.15 -17.42 -2.92
CA ALA A 117 8.21 -16.63 -3.52
C ALA A 117 7.78 -16.04 -4.88
N ILE A 118 7.10 -16.83 -5.71
CA ILE A 118 6.55 -16.38 -7.00
C ILE A 118 5.49 -15.30 -6.76
N PHE A 119 4.54 -15.56 -5.86
CA PHE A 119 3.47 -14.60 -5.56
C PHE A 119 4.04 -13.29 -4.98
N SER A 120 5.02 -13.38 -4.07
CA SER A 120 5.76 -12.22 -3.54
C SER A 120 6.39 -11.39 -4.66
N LYS A 121 7.10 -12.04 -5.60
CA LYS A 121 7.73 -11.36 -6.73
C LYS A 121 6.70 -10.64 -7.59
N ASN A 122 5.60 -11.31 -7.91
CA ASN A 122 4.52 -10.74 -8.71
C ASN A 122 3.88 -9.53 -8.02
N LEU A 123 3.57 -9.62 -6.73
CA LEU A 123 3.02 -8.50 -5.97
C LEU A 123 3.96 -7.29 -5.91
N LYS A 124 5.28 -7.51 -5.82
CA LYS A 124 6.27 -6.42 -5.92
C LYS A 124 6.21 -5.73 -7.30
N THR A 125 6.10 -6.51 -8.37
CA THR A 125 5.96 -5.96 -9.73
C THR A 125 4.65 -5.17 -9.88
N VAL A 126 3.54 -5.68 -9.36
CA VAL A 126 2.26 -4.96 -9.32
C VAL A 126 2.43 -3.63 -8.58
N ALA A 127 3.00 -3.64 -7.38
CA ALA A 127 3.23 -2.41 -6.61
C ALA A 127 4.09 -1.38 -7.37
N GLN A 128 5.16 -1.83 -8.04
CA GLN A 128 6.02 -0.96 -8.85
C GLN A 128 5.26 -0.35 -10.02
N ASN A 129 4.40 -1.10 -10.70
CA ASN A 129 3.59 -0.60 -11.82
C ASN A 129 2.60 0.47 -11.34
N VAL A 130 1.96 0.23 -10.20
CA VAL A 130 1.06 1.18 -9.56
C VAL A 130 1.80 2.46 -9.16
N GLN A 131 2.97 2.34 -8.52
CA GLN A 131 3.80 3.50 -8.16
C GLN A 131 4.24 4.32 -9.38
N LYS A 132 4.54 3.67 -10.52
CA LYS A 132 4.86 4.36 -11.78
C LYS A 132 3.66 5.13 -12.32
N CYS A 133 2.47 4.53 -12.27
CA CYS A 133 1.23 5.22 -12.64
C CYS A 133 0.97 6.43 -11.74
N TRP A 134 1.28 6.31 -10.44
CA TRP A 134 1.08 7.37 -9.45
C TRP A 134 2.19 8.42 -9.45
N LYS A 135 3.02 8.51 -10.49
CA LYS A 135 3.92 9.64 -10.69
C LYS A 135 3.09 10.88 -11.02
N VAL A 136 2.54 11.48 -9.97
CA VAL A 136 1.96 12.82 -10.00
C VAL A 136 3.09 13.77 -10.39
N LYS A 137 2.93 14.49 -11.52
CA LYS A 137 3.77 15.65 -11.81
C LYS A 137 3.52 16.65 -10.68
N VAL A 138 4.49 16.84 -9.81
CA VAL A 138 4.51 17.99 -8.91
C VAL A 138 4.53 19.21 -9.84
N MET A 139 3.41 19.94 -9.93
CA MET A 139 3.45 21.27 -10.52
C MET A 139 4.30 22.12 -9.56
N GLN A 140 5.54 22.40 -9.99
CA GLN A 140 6.35 23.47 -9.42
C GLN A 140 5.75 24.82 -9.80
#